data_AF-A0A951RPA8-F1
#
_entry.id   AF-A0A951RPA8-F1
#
_cell.length_a   1.000
_cell.length_b   1.000
_cell.length_c   1.000
_cell.angle_alpha   90.00
_cell.angle_beta   90.00
_cell.angle_gamma   90.00
#
_symmetry.space_group_name_H-M   'P 1'
#
loop_
_entity.id
_entity.type
_entity.pdbx_description
1 polymer ?
#
loop_
_entity_poly.entity_id
_entity_poly.type
_entity_poly.pdbx_seq_one_letter_code
_entity_poly.pdbx_strand_id
1 'polypeptide(L)'
;SPNADSSLIHESLAREIQRSLATLTEKERDVINLYFGIGMNHGLTLDEIGAKFDLTRERVRQIKEKAIRRLKHTSRSKLLKAYLGQ
;
A
#
# COMPACT_ATOMS: atom_id res chain seq x y z
N SER A 1 5.68 -21.34 20.10
CA SER A 1 5.46 -21.97 18.79
C SER A 1 5.70 -20.97 17.68
N PRO A 2 6.64 -21.23 16.75
CA PRO A 2 7.05 -20.28 15.69
C PRO A 2 5.93 -19.86 14.71
N ASN A 3 4.80 -20.57 14.71
CA ASN A 3 3.62 -20.20 13.91
C ASN A 3 2.83 -19.00 14.45
N ALA A 4 2.89 -18.73 15.76
CA ALA A 4 2.18 -17.60 16.36
C ALA A 4 2.80 -16.26 15.92
N ASP A 5 4.12 -16.21 15.81
CA ASP A 5 4.85 -14.99 15.43
C ASP A 5 4.57 -14.59 13.97
N SER A 6 4.52 -15.55 13.03
CA SER A 6 4.15 -15.25 11.64
C SER A 6 2.73 -14.70 11.51
N SER A 7 1.77 -15.23 12.29
CA SER A 7 0.39 -14.74 12.28
C SER A 7 0.26 -13.34 12.87
N LEU A 8 0.98 -13.05 13.96
CA LEU A 8 1.02 -11.73 14.60
C LEU A 8 1.71 -10.68 13.71
N ILE A 9 2.78 -11.07 13.00
CA ILE A 9 3.44 -10.20 12.02
C ILE A 9 2.51 -9.91 10.85
N HIS A 10 1.77 -10.90 10.33
CA HIS A 10 0.79 -10.70 9.27
C HIS A 10 -0.34 -9.75 9.70
N GLU A 11 -0.86 -9.92 10.91
CA GLU A 11 -1.94 -9.11 11.44
C GLU A 11 -1.51 -7.66 11.74
N SER A 12 -0.27 -7.50 12.23
CA SER A 12 0.36 -6.18 12.43
C SER A 12 0.60 -5.48 11.09
N LEU A 13 1.12 -6.21 10.09
CA LEU A 13 1.37 -5.70 8.75
C LEU A 13 0.07 -5.29 8.06
N ALA A 14 -0.98 -6.11 8.13
CA ALA A 14 -2.29 -5.79 7.57
C ALA A 14 -2.88 -4.51 8.19
N ARG A 15 -2.74 -4.34 9.51
CA ARG A 15 -3.16 -3.12 10.22
C ARG A 15 -2.33 -1.90 9.81
N GLU A 16 -1.02 -2.04 9.64
CA GLU A 16 -0.13 -0.98 9.17
C GLU A 16 -0.50 -0.54 7.74
N ILE A 17 -0.78 -1.51 6.85
CA ILE A 17 -1.24 -1.27 5.48
C ILE A 17 -2.58 -0.53 5.50
N GLN A 18 -3.58 -1.00 6.25
CA GLN A 18 -4.88 -0.34 6.36
C GLN A 18 -4.77 1.10 6.88
N ARG A 19 -3.96 1.33 7.93
CA ARG A 19 -3.69 2.68 8.44
C ARG A 19 -3.05 3.57 7.39
N SER A 20 -2.09 3.04 6.64
CA SER A 20 -1.36 3.81 5.64
C SER A 20 -2.26 4.13 4.45
N LEU A 21 -3.07 3.17 3.99
CA LEU A 21 -4.10 3.34 2.95
C LEU A 21 -5.18 4.36 3.34
N ALA A 22 -5.52 4.48 4.62
CA ALA A 22 -6.46 5.48 5.11
C ALA A 22 -5.96 6.93 4.93
N THR A 23 -4.65 7.14 4.79
CA THR A 23 -4.08 8.48 4.54
C THR A 23 -4.05 8.87 3.07
N LEU A 24 -4.28 7.90 2.19
CA LEU A 24 -4.36 8.11 0.75
C LEU A 24 -5.76 8.61 0.36
N THR A 25 -5.80 9.41 -0.70
CA THR A 25 -7.07 9.73 -1.36
C THR A 25 -7.70 8.45 -1.92
N GLU A 26 -9.02 8.45 -2.11
CA GLU A 26 -9.76 7.30 -2.64
C GLU A 26 -9.13 6.76 -3.95
N LYS A 27 -8.82 7.65 -4.90
CA LYS A 27 -8.13 7.29 -6.16
C LYS A 27 -6.74 6.68 -5.94
N GLU A 28 -5.94 7.23 -5.03
CA GLU A 28 -4.62 6.68 -4.71
C GLU A 28 -4.72 5.30 -4.05
N ARG A 29 -5.69 5.13 -3.15
CA ARG A 29 -5.98 3.88 -2.46
C ARG A 29 -6.43 2.80 -3.44
N ASP A 30 -7.34 3.13 -4.36
CA ASP A 30 -7.85 2.18 -5.34
C ASP A 30 -6.76 1.75 -6.32
N VAL A 31 -5.94 2.67 -6.80
CA VAL A 31 -4.79 2.33 -7.67
C VAL A 31 -3.82 1.40 -6.94
N ILE A 32 -3.52 1.65 -5.66
CA ILE A 32 -2.63 0.79 -4.86
C ILE A 32 -3.28 -0.57 -4.58
N ASN A 33 -4.56 -0.61 -4.21
CA ASN A 33 -5.29 -1.86 -3.97
C ASN A 33 -5.35 -2.73 -5.21
N LEU A 34 -5.67 -2.13 -6.36
CA LEU A 34 -5.72 -2.83 -7.64
C LEU A 34 -4.34 -3.30 -8.07
N TYR A 35 -3.29 -2.48 -7.91
CA TYR A 35 -1.93 -2.85 -8.31
C TYR A 35 -1.35 -3.99 -7.45
N PHE A 36 -1.56 -3.96 -6.14
CA PHE A 36 -1.05 -4.98 -5.22
C PHE A 36 -2.04 -6.14 -4.98
N GLY A 37 -3.25 -6.07 -5.53
CA GLY A 37 -4.31 -7.06 -5.28
C GLY A 37 -4.81 -7.07 -3.83
N ILE A 38 -4.75 -5.94 -3.12
CA ILE A 38 -5.19 -5.87 -1.71
C ILE A 38 -6.71 -6.00 -1.67
N GLY A 39 -7.21 -7.11 -1.12
CA GLY A 39 -8.63 -7.46 -1.12
C GLY A 39 -9.11 -8.15 -2.40
N MET A 40 -8.20 -8.53 -3.29
CA MET A 40 -8.47 -9.28 -4.52
C MET A 40 -7.55 -10.52 -4.62
N ASN A 41 -7.92 -11.48 -5.47
CA ASN A 41 -7.10 -12.68 -5.69
C ASN A 41 -5.81 -12.40 -6.48
N HIS A 42 -5.74 -11.30 -7.24
CA HIS A 42 -4.58 -10.89 -8.01
C HIS A 42 -4.50 -9.36 -8.16
N GLY A 43 -3.29 -8.85 -8.37
CA GLY A 43 -3.05 -7.46 -8.74
C GLY A 43 -3.16 -7.24 -10.25
N LEU A 44 -3.56 -6.04 -10.64
CA LEU A 44 -3.69 -5.58 -12.02
C LEU A 44 -2.42 -4.85 -12.48
N THR A 45 -2.18 -4.90 -13.78
CA THR A 45 -1.10 -4.14 -14.43
C THR A 45 -1.44 -2.65 -14.51
N LEU A 46 -0.42 -1.80 -14.70
CA LEU A 46 -0.63 -0.35 -14.85
C LEU A 46 -1.51 -0.01 -16.06
N ASP A 47 -1.44 -0.83 -17.12
CA ASP A 47 -2.24 -0.64 -18.33
C ASP A 47 -3.71 -1.00 -18.09
N GLU A 48 -4.00 -2.09 -17.38
CA GLU A 48 -5.38 -2.47 -17.00
C GLU A 48 -6.00 -1.47 -16.03
N ILE A 49 -5.22 -1.00 -15.05
CA ILE A 49 -5.65 0.06 -14.14
C ILE A 49 -5.89 1.35 -14.92
N GLY A 50 -5.01 1.67 -15.88
CA GLY A 50 -5.18 2.82 -16.78
C GLY A 50 -6.49 2.76 -17.55
N ALA A 51 -6.77 1.62 -18.19
CA ALA A 51 -8.02 1.38 -18.90
C ALA A 51 -9.25 1.51 -17.98
N LYS A 52 -9.16 1.06 -16.73
CA LYS A 52 -10.27 1.12 -15.75
C LYS A 52 -10.57 2.54 -15.25
N PHE A 53 -9.56 3.39 -15.13
CA PHE A 53 -9.71 4.77 -14.66
C PHE A 53 -9.75 5.81 -15.78
N ASP A 54 -9.73 5.37 -17.05
CA ASP A 54 -9.57 6.23 -18.23
C ASP A 54 -8.33 7.15 -18.09
N LEU A 55 -7.22 6.54 -17.65
CA LEU A 55 -5.94 7.21 -17.43
C LEU A 55 -4.85 6.55 -18.28
N THR A 56 -3.88 7.36 -18.70
CA THR A 56 -2.68 6.81 -19.31
C THR A 56 -1.87 6.00 -18.30
N ARG A 57 -1.15 4.98 -18.78
CA ARG A 57 -0.20 4.19 -17.97
C ARG A 57 0.72 5.06 -17.12
N GLU A 58 1.23 6.14 -17.72
CA GLU A 58 2.13 7.06 -17.05
C GLU A 58 1.44 7.84 -15.93
N ARG A 59 0.16 8.21 -16.11
CA ARG A 59 -0.62 8.84 -15.06
C ARG A 59 -0.88 7.91 -13.89
N VAL A 60 -1.17 6.62 -14.15
CA VAL A 60 -1.28 5.60 -13.10
C VAL A 60 0.05 5.41 -12.37
N ARG A 61 1.17 5.37 -13.09
CA ARG A 61 2.52 5.31 -12.50
C ARG A 61 2.77 6.48 -11.55
N GLN A 62 2.45 7.70 -11.96
CA GLN A 62 2.58 8.89 -11.12
C GLN A 62 1.70 8.82 -9.86
N ILE A 63 0.45 8.38 -9.98
CA ILE A 63 -0.46 8.21 -8.83
C ILE A 63 0.11 7.16 -7.87
N LYS A 64 0.59 6.03 -8.39
CA LYS A 64 1.25 4.99 -7.60
C LYS A 64 2.46 5.53 -6.85
N GLU A 65 3.36 6.25 -7.51
CA GLU A 65 4.55 6.82 -6.88
C GLU A 65 4.19 7.87 -5.83
N LYS A 66 3.20 8.71 -6.11
CA LYS A 66 2.70 9.71 -5.15
C LYS A 66 2.11 9.03 -3.92
N ALA A 67 1.34 7.97 -4.12
CA ALA A 67 0.78 7.15 -3.04
C ALA A 67 1.90 6.49 -2.22
N ILE A 68 2.86 5.81 -2.86
CA ILE A 68 4.01 5.21 -2.16
C ILE A 68 4.82 6.26 -1.39
N ARG A 69 5.06 7.42 -1.99
CA ARG A 69 5.76 8.53 -1.33
C ARG A 69 4.98 9.01 -0.10
N ARG A 70 3.65 9.12 -0.20
CA ARG A 70 2.78 9.42 0.94
C ARG A 70 2.85 8.32 1.99
N LEU A 71 2.71 7.05 1.63
CA LEU A 71 2.82 5.91 2.56
C LEU A 71 4.17 5.90 3.31
N LYS A 72 5.28 6.17 2.60
CA LYS A 72 6.62 6.33 3.18
C LYS A 72 6.72 7.52 4.15
N HIS A 73 5.92 8.57 3.94
CA HIS A 73 5.89 9.79 4.77
C HIS A 73 4.83 9.77 5.88
N THR A 74 3.79 8.94 5.72
CA THR A 74 2.60 8.87 6.58
C THR A 74 2.84 8.03 7.83
N SER A 75 3.84 7.15 7.82
CA SER A 75 4.35 6.58 9.06
C SER A 75 5.16 7.67 9.77
N ARG A 76 5.02 7.89 11.07
CA ARG A 76 5.63 6.99 12.06
C ARG A 76 7.07 6.55 11.72
N SER A 77 7.81 7.34 10.95
CA SER A 77 9.27 7.24 10.87
C SER A 77 9.92 7.29 12.26
N LYS A 78 9.22 7.80 13.28
CA LYS A 78 9.61 7.72 14.69
C LYS A 78 9.33 6.38 15.37
N LEU A 79 8.20 5.71 15.15
CA LEU A 79 7.91 4.45 15.86
C LEU A 79 8.64 3.27 15.22
N LEU A 80 8.76 3.24 13.89
CA LEU A 80 9.55 2.22 13.19
C LEU A 80 11.06 2.40 13.44
N LYS A 81 11.58 3.63 13.59
CA LYS A 81 12.95 3.85 14.10
C LYS A 81 13.13 3.46 15.58
N ALA A 82 12.08 3.52 16.39
CA ALA A 82 12.13 3.07 17.79
C ALA A 82 12.13 1.53 17.91
N TYR A 83 11.49 0.82 16.96
CA TYR A 83 11.51 -0.64 16.89
C TYR A 83 12.67 -1.21 16.05
N LEU A 84 13.29 -0.41 15.18
CA LEU A 84 14.52 -0.71 14.44
C LEU A 84 15.74 -0.01 15.05
N GLY A 85 15.76 0.22 16.37
CA GLY A 85 16.81 0.99 17.04
C GLY A 85 18.22 0.55 16.67
N GLN A 86 19.11 1.54 16.47
CA GLN A 86 20.56 1.44 16.16
C GLN A 86 20.94 0.72 14.86
#